data_AF-R8BMU0-F1
#
_entry.id   AF-R8BMU0-F1
#
_cell.length_a   1.000
_cell.length_b   1.000
_cell.length_c   1.000
_cell.angle_alpha   90.00
_cell.angle_beta   90.00
_cell.angle_gamma   90.00
#
_symmetry.space_group_name_H-M   'P 1'
#
loop_
_entity.id
_entity.type
_entity.pdbx_description
1 polymer ?
#
loop_
_entity_poly.entity_id
_entity_poly.type
_entity_poly.pdbx_seq_one_letter_code
_entity_poly.pdbx_strand_id
1 'polypeptide(L)'
;MDPTKRKAGPELVSNPFIKKRNLEWRISPPPLRNPHRQLKVGAGSIDEKPDEGKDAGIGPPLPADVNSNSAAIEAGDVKITDHAAHFSQLLSECIFSPYPEDTPRLSVAGYRALYERNFGSPHGAHFVIHQHDHPVAGTHYDIRLQINPTSSASWACMYGVPGDANSTRPLRNATETRVHCLWNHLIETASTATGSLLIWDTGTYVVLERRSKHAPAVDPESQETDGGGGTGWGKLTEQEKLARAFADRKIRLRLDGARLPRPYVLNLRLTKDEDAAGRSKAQRSAQGTPRRRRPRAPLSETSKTMVVTSSSSGSSDEEGAIDMEGEEKYKDGSGAPAGNDEAELSAMERELRELEDAEVRRTNAYPGASNTIGSVHQRKWFLSMDREASGFVKTRKGNRVVWEKKIGEYTLKPRDNIVDGNGSESSGRISYPFYVRGPEFERSVITGRLGNDILSDEGVTRFVNRKGWRPVVN
;
A
#
# COMPACT_ATOMS: atom_id res chain seq x y z
N MET A 1 -26.76 31.68 38.33
CA MET A 1 -27.02 31.36 36.91
C MET A 1 -25.65 31.20 36.26
N ASP A 2 -25.30 29.96 35.96
CA ASP A 2 -23.93 29.48 35.79
C ASP A 2 -23.82 28.82 34.40
N PRO A 3 -22.89 29.22 33.51
CA PRO A 3 -22.78 28.66 32.17
C PRO A 3 -22.01 27.33 32.19
N THR A 4 -22.61 26.33 31.57
CA THR A 4 -22.20 24.93 31.51
C THR A 4 -20.85 24.72 30.79
N LYS A 5 -19.85 24.23 31.54
CA LYS A 5 -18.60 23.67 31.00
C LYS A 5 -18.88 22.31 30.32
N ARG A 6 -18.69 22.23 29.00
CA ARG A 6 -18.60 20.94 28.29
C ARG A 6 -17.29 20.23 28.66
N LYS A 7 -17.40 18.95 29.04
CA LYS A 7 -16.28 18.07 29.38
C LYS A 7 -15.39 17.80 28.15
N ALA A 8 -14.08 17.82 28.38
CA ALA A 8 -13.05 17.48 27.39
C ALA A 8 -13.19 16.02 26.93
N GLY A 9 -13.02 15.79 25.63
CA GLY A 9 -12.93 14.45 25.04
C GLY A 9 -11.63 13.72 25.40
N PRO A 10 -11.54 12.40 25.16
CA PRO A 10 -10.44 11.58 25.62
C PRO A 10 -9.12 11.95 24.93
N GLU A 11 -8.08 12.17 25.74
CA GLU A 11 -6.73 12.50 25.29
C GLU A 11 -6.11 11.35 24.48
N LEU A 12 -5.80 11.63 23.21
CA LEU A 12 -5.00 10.79 22.33
C LEU A 12 -3.52 10.80 22.77
N VAL A 13 -2.98 9.61 23.01
CA VAL A 13 -1.58 9.34 23.39
C VAL A 13 -0.62 9.98 22.38
N SER A 14 0.28 10.84 22.86
CA SER A 14 1.23 11.60 22.05
C SER A 14 2.44 10.76 21.62
N ASN A 15 2.66 10.60 20.31
CA ASN A 15 3.91 10.12 19.73
C ASN A 15 4.87 11.32 19.51
N PRO A 16 6.10 11.33 20.07
CA PRO A 16 7.00 12.48 19.99
C PRO A 16 7.53 12.79 18.58
N PHE A 17 7.35 11.90 17.60
CA PHE A 17 7.77 12.11 16.21
C PHE A 17 6.61 12.37 15.24
N ILE A 18 5.36 12.29 15.71
CA ILE A 18 4.16 12.55 14.90
C ILE A 18 3.47 13.78 15.49
N LYS A 19 3.63 14.93 14.84
CA LYS A 19 2.93 16.17 15.22
C LYS A 19 1.42 15.89 15.27
N LYS A 20 0.71 16.38 16.30
CA LYS A 20 -0.74 16.12 16.55
C LYS A 20 -1.63 16.28 15.30
N ARG A 21 -1.31 17.23 14.41
CA ARG A 21 -1.97 17.44 13.10
C ARG A 21 -1.93 16.25 12.13
N ASN A 22 -1.04 15.27 12.37
CA ASN A 22 -0.88 14.06 11.56
C ASN A 22 -1.67 12.86 12.13
N LEU A 23 -2.33 13.01 13.28
CA LEU A 23 -3.24 11.99 13.84
C LEU A 23 -4.66 12.15 13.28
N GLU A 24 -4.98 13.30 12.69
CA GLU A 24 -6.29 13.64 12.11
C GLU A 24 -6.37 13.33 10.60
N TRP A 25 -5.52 12.42 10.10
CA TRP A 25 -5.46 12.07 8.67
C TRP A 25 -6.82 11.61 8.13
N ARG A 26 -7.51 12.53 7.45
CA ARG A 26 -8.57 12.26 6.49
C ARG A 26 -8.05 12.69 5.13
N ILE A 27 -7.85 11.73 4.23
CA ILE A 27 -7.74 12.02 2.80
C ILE A 27 -9.18 12.36 2.37
N SER A 28 -9.56 13.62 2.56
CA SER A 28 -10.84 14.15 2.08
C SER A 28 -10.68 14.51 0.60
N PRO A 29 -11.63 14.11 -0.26
CA PRO A 29 -11.65 14.59 -1.64
C PRO A 29 -11.88 16.12 -1.67
N PRO A 30 -11.51 16.81 -2.77
CA PRO A 30 -11.95 18.19 -2.97
C PRO A 30 -13.49 18.27 -2.85
N PRO A 31 -14.03 19.37 -2.28
CA PRO A 31 -15.46 19.49 -2.05
C PRO A 31 -16.22 19.43 -3.37
N LEU A 32 -17.25 18.58 -3.42
CA LEU A 32 -18.21 18.54 -4.52
C LEU A 32 -18.82 19.94 -4.70
N ARG A 33 -18.51 20.62 -5.81
CA ARG A 33 -19.16 21.89 -6.16
C ARG A 33 -20.62 21.62 -6.52
N ASN A 34 -21.50 22.21 -5.72
CA ASN A 34 -22.96 22.13 -5.84
C ASN A 34 -23.41 22.84 -7.15
N PRO A 35 -24.18 22.19 -8.04
CA PRO A 35 -24.51 22.73 -9.37
C PRO A 35 -25.55 23.87 -9.41
N HIS A 36 -25.97 24.41 -8.26
CA HIS A 36 -27.06 25.40 -8.19
C HIS A 36 -26.65 26.86 -7.97
N ARG A 37 -25.39 27.23 -8.24
CA ARG A 37 -24.97 28.64 -8.17
C ARG A 37 -24.36 29.16 -9.47
N GLN A 38 -25.09 28.96 -10.57
CA GLN A 38 -25.02 29.83 -11.73
C GLN A 38 -26.45 30.12 -12.16
N LEU A 39 -26.92 31.33 -11.85
CA LEU A 39 -27.97 32.05 -12.57
C LEU A 39 -28.12 33.41 -11.87
N LYS A 40 -27.43 34.42 -12.40
CA LYS A 40 -27.88 35.81 -12.56
C LYS A 40 -26.70 36.70 -12.96
N VAL A 41 -26.51 36.82 -14.27
CA VAL A 41 -25.93 38.01 -14.90
C VAL A 41 -26.98 38.52 -15.88
N GLY A 42 -27.35 39.80 -15.77
CA GLY A 42 -28.11 40.50 -16.81
C GLY A 42 -28.93 41.71 -16.33
N ALA A 43 -28.57 42.89 -16.88
CA ALA A 43 -29.25 44.20 -16.92
C ALA A 43 -29.07 45.13 -15.69
N GLY A 44 -28.70 46.42 -15.80
CA GLY A 44 -28.44 47.34 -16.92
C GLY A 44 -28.33 48.81 -16.41
N SER A 45 -27.94 49.74 -17.31
CA SER A 45 -27.82 51.23 -17.24
C SER A 45 -26.63 51.84 -16.47
N ILE A 46 -25.63 52.53 -17.04
CA ILE A 46 -25.47 53.72 -17.94
C ILE A 46 -25.26 55.05 -17.16
N ASP A 47 -24.30 55.86 -17.66
CA ASP A 47 -23.86 57.26 -17.35
C ASP A 47 -22.81 57.44 -16.22
N GLU A 48 -21.73 58.26 -16.31
CA GLU A 48 -21.23 59.23 -17.31
C GLU A 48 -19.71 59.51 -17.03
N LYS A 49 -18.92 59.68 -18.11
CA LYS A 49 -17.70 60.51 -18.35
C LYS A 49 -16.33 60.32 -17.62
N PRO A 50 -15.22 60.75 -18.29
CA PRO A 50 -13.84 60.33 -18.00
C PRO A 50 -13.03 61.37 -17.19
N ASP A 51 -12.04 60.90 -16.43
CA ASP A 51 -10.95 61.75 -15.94
C ASP A 51 -9.61 61.05 -16.14
N GLU A 52 -8.64 61.85 -16.57
CA GLU A 52 -7.33 61.45 -17.05
C GLU A 52 -6.34 61.19 -15.91
N GLY A 53 -5.50 60.18 -16.09
CA GLY A 53 -4.13 60.18 -15.57
C GLY A 53 -3.92 59.68 -14.14
N LYS A 54 -3.44 58.44 -14.02
CA LYS A 54 -2.06 58.15 -13.55
C LYS A 54 -1.76 56.65 -13.57
N ASP A 55 -0.67 56.35 -14.25
CA ASP A 55 0.08 55.09 -14.22
C ASP A 55 0.35 54.59 -12.80
N ALA A 56 -0.05 53.36 -12.54
CA ALA A 56 0.73 52.40 -11.75
C ALA A 56 0.38 51.00 -12.25
N GLY A 57 1.33 50.40 -12.99
CA GLY A 57 1.16 49.18 -13.76
C GLY A 57 0.54 48.01 -13.00
N ILE A 58 -0.67 47.65 -13.42
CA ILE A 58 -1.24 46.32 -13.21
C ILE A 58 -0.49 45.40 -14.18
N GLY A 59 0.51 44.68 -13.68
CA GLY A 59 1.09 43.55 -14.40
C GLY A 59 -0.03 42.58 -14.84
N PRO A 60 0.13 41.89 -15.97
CA PRO A 60 -0.90 41.00 -16.48
C PRO A 60 -1.34 40.01 -15.39
N PRO A 61 -2.64 39.71 -15.26
CA PRO A 61 -3.10 38.74 -14.29
C PRO A 61 -2.38 37.42 -14.54
N LEU A 62 -1.71 36.92 -13.48
CA LEU A 62 -1.09 35.60 -13.45
C LEU A 62 -2.09 34.56 -14.00
N PRO A 63 -1.69 33.70 -14.94
CA PRO A 63 -2.57 32.67 -15.45
C PRO A 63 -2.97 31.74 -14.29
N ALA A 64 -4.26 31.45 -14.21
CA ALA A 64 -4.80 30.40 -13.38
C ALA A 64 -4.00 29.10 -13.61
N ASP A 65 -3.76 28.36 -12.52
CA ASP A 65 -3.02 27.10 -12.48
C ASP A 65 -3.19 26.29 -13.78
N VAL A 66 -2.09 26.14 -14.52
CA VAL A 66 -2.00 25.20 -15.63
C VAL A 66 -1.97 23.81 -15.00
N ASN A 67 -3.13 23.29 -14.63
CA ASN A 67 -3.29 21.86 -14.42
C ASN A 67 -2.98 21.22 -15.78
N SER A 68 -1.77 20.67 -15.92
CA SER A 68 -1.48 19.89 -17.12
C SER A 68 -2.42 18.68 -17.19
N ASN A 69 -2.63 18.18 -18.42
CA ASN A 69 -3.68 17.23 -18.75
C ASN A 69 -3.61 15.99 -17.85
N SER A 70 -2.40 15.48 -17.56
CA SER A 70 -2.13 14.32 -16.70
C SER A 70 -2.59 14.49 -15.26
N ALA A 71 -2.34 15.65 -14.63
CA ALA A 71 -2.78 15.93 -13.26
C ALA A 71 -4.32 16.01 -13.17
N ALA A 72 -4.97 16.60 -14.18
CA ALA A 72 -6.43 16.66 -14.24
C ALA A 72 -7.08 15.28 -14.46
N ILE A 73 -6.42 14.40 -15.23
CA ILE A 73 -6.85 13.00 -15.40
C ILE A 73 -6.72 12.23 -14.08
N GLU A 74 -5.60 12.38 -13.38
CA GLU A 74 -5.36 11.74 -12.07
C GLU A 74 -6.40 12.16 -11.04
N ALA A 75 -6.74 13.46 -11.00
CA ALA A 75 -7.79 14.00 -10.15
C ALA A 75 -9.22 13.55 -10.55
N GLY A 76 -9.39 12.97 -11.74
CA GLY A 76 -10.68 12.55 -12.30
C GLY A 76 -11.50 13.68 -12.92
N ASP A 77 -10.88 14.84 -13.17
CA ASP A 77 -11.52 16.01 -13.79
C ASP A 77 -11.67 15.83 -15.31
N VAL A 78 -10.82 15.02 -15.93
CA VAL A 78 -10.87 14.67 -17.35
C VAL A 78 -11.09 13.16 -17.52
N LYS A 79 -12.08 12.79 -18.35
CA LYS A 79 -12.33 11.38 -18.68
C LYS A 79 -11.59 10.98 -19.94
N ILE A 80 -10.81 9.89 -19.83
CA ILE A 80 -10.13 9.25 -20.95
C ILE A 80 -10.74 7.89 -21.22
N THR A 81 -10.88 7.56 -22.51
CA THR A 81 -11.37 6.25 -22.97
C THR A 81 -10.25 5.23 -23.06
N ASP A 82 -9.10 5.60 -23.64
CA ASP A 82 -7.91 4.74 -23.77
C ASP A 82 -6.72 5.31 -22.98
N HIS A 83 -6.63 4.88 -21.71
CA HIS A 83 -5.54 5.28 -20.81
C HIS A 83 -4.18 4.75 -21.29
N ALA A 84 -4.15 3.55 -21.89
CA ALA A 84 -2.90 2.93 -22.33
C ALA A 84 -2.28 3.71 -23.48
N ALA A 85 -3.06 4.06 -24.51
CA ALA A 85 -2.58 4.88 -25.61
C ALA A 85 -2.16 6.29 -25.14
N HIS A 86 -2.99 6.94 -24.33
CA HIS A 86 -2.73 8.31 -23.87
C HIS A 86 -1.44 8.41 -23.05
N PHE A 87 -1.29 7.61 -22.00
CA PHE A 87 -0.10 7.67 -21.15
C PHE A 87 1.14 7.15 -21.86
N SER A 88 1.02 6.17 -22.77
CA SER A 88 2.19 5.73 -23.57
C SER A 88 2.69 6.84 -24.50
N GLN A 89 1.79 7.63 -25.08
CA GLN A 89 2.19 8.79 -25.88
C GLN A 89 2.91 9.82 -25.00
N LEU A 90 2.30 10.22 -23.87
CA LEU A 90 2.88 11.19 -22.94
C LEU A 90 4.26 10.75 -22.44
N LEU A 91 4.41 9.49 -22.01
CA LEU A 91 5.68 8.95 -21.54
C LEU A 91 6.75 8.93 -22.63
N SER A 92 6.36 8.75 -23.90
CA SER A 92 7.30 8.77 -25.04
C SER A 92 7.84 10.16 -25.33
N GLU A 93 7.01 11.19 -25.15
CA GLU A 93 7.37 12.60 -25.35
C GLU A 93 8.31 13.11 -24.25
N CYS A 94 8.25 12.51 -23.05
CA CYS A 94 9.01 12.94 -21.88
C CYS A 94 10.22 12.05 -21.54
N ILE A 95 10.70 11.23 -22.47
CA ILE A 95 11.91 10.42 -22.21
C ILE A 95 13.13 11.34 -22.05
N PHE A 96 13.83 11.21 -20.94
CA PHE A 96 15.07 11.93 -20.68
C PHE A 96 16.15 11.54 -21.71
N SER A 97 16.78 12.53 -22.33
CA SER A 97 17.76 12.34 -23.41
C SER A 97 19.08 13.07 -23.09
N PRO A 98 20.23 12.37 -23.09
CA PRO A 98 20.37 10.91 -23.23
C PRO A 98 19.77 10.17 -22.01
N TYR A 99 19.29 8.94 -22.23
CA TYR A 99 18.77 8.12 -21.13
C TYR A 99 19.90 7.79 -20.14
N PRO A 100 19.70 7.90 -18.82
CA PRO A 100 20.78 7.70 -17.85
C PRO A 100 21.30 6.26 -17.84
N GLU A 101 22.62 6.07 -17.99
CA GLU A 101 23.27 4.76 -18.13
C GLU A 101 23.05 3.85 -16.90
N ASP A 102 23.06 4.41 -15.69
CA ASP A 102 22.90 3.67 -14.43
C ASP A 102 21.44 3.37 -14.05
N THR A 103 20.48 3.73 -14.91
CA THR A 103 19.05 3.54 -14.62
C THR A 103 18.49 2.37 -15.44
N PRO A 104 17.85 1.36 -14.80
CA PRO A 104 17.18 0.31 -15.55
C PRO A 104 16.08 0.93 -16.43
N ARG A 105 15.97 0.43 -17.66
CA ARG A 105 15.00 0.93 -18.64
C ARG A 105 14.03 -0.15 -19.05
N LEU A 106 12.75 0.10 -18.83
CA LEU A 106 11.65 -0.58 -19.51
C LEU A 106 11.14 0.36 -20.59
N SER A 107 11.22 -0.06 -21.86
CA SER A 107 10.74 0.77 -22.98
C SER A 107 9.26 1.09 -22.83
N VAL A 108 8.82 2.25 -23.33
CA VAL A 108 7.40 2.64 -23.27
C VAL A 108 6.51 1.60 -23.97
N ALA A 109 6.97 1.02 -25.08
CA ALA A 109 6.28 -0.08 -25.75
C ALA A 109 6.18 -1.34 -24.87
N GLY A 110 7.27 -1.75 -24.22
CA GLY A 110 7.28 -2.87 -23.30
C GLY A 110 6.40 -2.63 -22.07
N TYR A 111 6.34 -1.39 -21.60
CA TYR A 111 5.48 -0.98 -20.50
C TYR A 111 4.00 -1.00 -20.85
N ARG A 112 3.64 -0.47 -22.03
CA ARG A 112 2.29 -0.57 -22.60
C ARG A 112 1.84 -2.02 -22.74
N ALA A 113 2.69 -2.87 -23.32
CA ALA A 113 2.41 -4.29 -23.48
C ALA A 113 2.25 -5.02 -22.14
N LEU A 114 3.04 -4.63 -21.12
CA LEU A 114 2.87 -5.11 -19.74
C LEU A 114 1.51 -4.71 -19.15
N TYR A 115 1.06 -3.49 -19.39
CA TYR A 115 -0.26 -3.06 -18.92
C TYR A 115 -1.39 -3.79 -19.66
N GLU A 116 -1.38 -3.78 -20.99
CA GLU A 116 -2.46 -4.33 -21.84
C GLU A 116 -2.65 -5.84 -21.63
N ARG A 117 -1.57 -6.61 -21.37
CA ARG A 117 -1.71 -8.05 -21.07
C ARG A 117 -2.36 -8.35 -19.71
N ASN A 118 -2.34 -7.39 -18.79
CA ASN A 118 -2.84 -7.55 -17.42
C ASN A 118 -4.20 -6.88 -17.21
N PHE A 119 -4.45 -5.74 -17.87
CA PHE A 119 -5.71 -5.02 -17.78
C PHE A 119 -6.86 -5.85 -18.36
N GLY A 120 -7.97 -5.96 -17.63
CA GLY A 120 -9.10 -6.79 -18.02
C GLY A 120 -8.87 -8.30 -17.84
N SER A 121 -7.65 -8.74 -17.51
CA SER A 121 -7.33 -10.16 -17.36
C SER A 121 -7.61 -10.67 -15.94
N PRO A 122 -8.34 -11.79 -15.77
CA PRO A 122 -8.48 -12.46 -14.47
C PRO A 122 -7.16 -13.12 -13.99
N HIS A 123 -6.21 -13.32 -14.91
CA HIS A 123 -4.87 -13.81 -14.59
C HIS A 123 -3.84 -12.68 -14.46
N GLY A 124 -4.27 -11.42 -14.54
CA GLY A 124 -3.39 -10.27 -14.43
C GLY A 124 -2.71 -10.21 -13.06
N ALA A 125 -1.41 -9.92 -13.06
CA ALA A 125 -0.58 -9.82 -11.87
C ALA A 125 0.37 -8.61 -11.96
N HIS A 126 -0.12 -7.48 -12.49
CA HIS A 126 0.68 -6.26 -12.63
C HIS A 126 0.93 -5.60 -11.27
N PHE A 127 2.17 -5.18 -11.03
CA PHE A 127 2.49 -4.28 -9.92
C PHE A 127 3.19 -3.02 -10.41
N VAL A 128 3.09 -1.98 -9.58
CA VAL A 128 3.88 -0.76 -9.71
C VAL A 128 4.34 -0.33 -8.32
N ILE A 129 5.53 0.24 -8.25
CA ILE A 129 6.01 0.99 -7.11
C ILE A 129 6.16 2.42 -7.60
N HIS A 130 5.35 3.33 -7.07
CA HIS A 130 5.55 4.76 -7.30
C HIS A 130 6.41 5.35 -6.21
N GLN A 131 7.34 6.24 -6.56
CA GLN A 131 7.81 7.24 -5.63
C GLN A 131 6.79 8.38 -5.62
N HIS A 132 6.31 8.77 -4.45
CA HIS A 132 5.38 9.88 -4.27
C HIS A 132 6.00 10.93 -3.36
N ASP A 133 6.43 12.07 -3.93
CA ASP A 133 6.90 13.21 -3.14
C ASP A 133 5.75 14.19 -2.89
N HIS A 134 4.93 13.89 -1.87
CA HIS A 134 3.72 14.65 -1.56
C HIS A 134 4.04 15.85 -0.64
N PRO A 135 3.45 17.05 -0.84
CA PRO A 135 3.81 18.26 -0.08
C PRO A 135 3.47 18.15 1.42
N VAL A 136 2.33 17.52 1.76
CA VAL A 136 1.88 17.29 3.14
C VAL A 136 2.41 15.99 3.75
N ALA A 137 2.25 14.84 3.08
CA ALA A 137 2.69 13.54 3.59
C ALA A 137 4.23 13.39 3.57
N GLY A 138 4.91 14.09 2.67
CA GLY A 138 6.33 13.92 2.35
C GLY A 138 6.57 12.72 1.46
N THR A 139 7.85 12.49 1.15
CA THR A 139 8.28 11.37 0.34
C THR A 139 7.87 10.03 0.95
N HIS A 140 7.23 9.20 0.13
CA HIS A 140 6.94 7.80 0.41
C HIS A 140 6.89 7.01 -0.90
N TYR A 141 6.74 5.69 -0.80
CA TYR A 141 6.67 4.80 -1.95
C TYR A 141 5.40 3.98 -1.90
N ASP A 142 4.56 4.12 -2.91
CA ASP A 142 3.30 3.38 -3.02
C ASP A 142 3.53 2.08 -3.77
N ILE A 143 3.43 0.95 -3.06
CA ILE A 143 3.44 -0.37 -3.67
C ILE A 143 2.01 -0.73 -4.01
N ARG A 144 1.70 -0.87 -5.31
CA ARG A 144 0.35 -1.20 -5.79
C ARG A 144 0.36 -2.55 -6.49
N LEU A 145 -0.53 -3.43 -6.05
CA LEU A 145 -0.68 -4.79 -6.58
C LEU A 145 -2.07 -4.92 -7.20
N GLN A 146 -2.15 -5.40 -8.45
CA GLN A 146 -3.42 -5.73 -9.09
C GLN A 146 -4.19 -6.75 -8.23
N ILE A 147 -5.48 -6.50 -7.95
CA ILE A 147 -6.32 -7.37 -7.10
C ILE A 147 -7.50 -7.98 -7.85
N ASN A 148 -7.83 -7.40 -8.99
CA ASN A 148 -8.88 -7.83 -9.91
C ASN A 148 -8.55 -7.28 -11.31
N PRO A 149 -9.34 -7.58 -12.36
CA PRO A 149 -9.04 -7.14 -13.72
C PRO A 149 -8.81 -5.64 -13.92
N THR A 150 -9.35 -4.77 -13.05
CA THR A 150 -9.36 -3.31 -13.27
C THR A 150 -8.91 -2.49 -12.07
N SER A 151 -8.51 -3.10 -10.95
CA SER A 151 -8.19 -2.39 -9.71
C SER A 151 -6.93 -2.95 -9.03
N SER A 152 -6.31 -2.12 -8.20
CA SER A 152 -5.14 -2.47 -7.39
C SER A 152 -5.27 -2.01 -5.94
N ALA A 153 -4.80 -2.85 -5.01
CA ALA A 153 -4.59 -2.48 -3.63
C ALA A 153 -3.23 -1.80 -3.47
N SER A 154 -3.12 -0.86 -2.52
CA SER A 154 -1.96 0.02 -2.42
C SER A 154 -1.51 0.21 -0.97
N TRP A 155 -0.20 0.21 -0.77
CA TRP A 155 0.45 0.47 0.51
C TRP A 155 1.50 1.56 0.40
N ALA A 156 1.38 2.61 1.21
CA ALA A 156 2.36 3.67 1.33
C ALA A 156 3.48 3.26 2.30
N CYS A 157 4.70 3.08 1.77
CA CYS A 157 5.90 2.73 2.53
C CYS A 157 6.86 3.93 2.59
N MET A 158 6.99 4.56 3.75
CA MET A 158 7.74 5.81 3.91
C MET A 158 9.17 5.74 3.38
N TYR A 159 9.87 4.64 3.62
CA TYR A 159 11.30 4.52 3.31
C TYR A 159 11.58 3.56 2.14
N GLY A 160 10.57 3.26 1.33
CA GLY A 160 10.68 2.31 0.23
C GLY A 160 10.88 0.87 0.67
N VAL A 161 11.12 -0.01 -0.31
CA VAL A 161 11.28 -1.44 -0.09
C VAL A 161 12.66 -1.77 0.51
N PRO A 162 12.78 -2.81 1.36
CA PRO A 162 14.06 -3.19 1.97
C PRO A 162 15.00 -3.83 0.93
N GLY A 163 16.25 -3.37 0.87
CA GLY A 163 17.24 -3.87 -0.12
C GLY A 163 18.54 -4.39 0.48
N ASP A 164 18.71 -4.38 1.79
CA ASP A 164 19.91 -4.86 2.48
C ASP A 164 19.55 -5.93 3.51
N ALA A 165 20.06 -7.15 3.29
CA ALA A 165 19.80 -8.30 4.16
C ALA A 165 20.34 -8.10 5.58
N ASN A 166 21.37 -7.27 5.74
CA ASN A 166 22.04 -6.99 7.00
C ASN A 166 21.66 -5.62 7.58
N SER A 167 20.56 -5.01 7.10
CA SER A 167 20.14 -3.70 7.58
C SER A 167 19.83 -3.70 9.07
N THR A 168 20.28 -2.65 9.77
CA THR A 168 19.93 -2.35 11.17
C THR A 168 18.43 -2.13 11.35
N ARG A 169 17.73 -1.74 10.28
CA ARG A 169 16.28 -1.63 10.22
C ARG A 169 15.79 -2.62 9.18
N PRO A 170 15.51 -3.88 9.51
CA PRO A 170 15.06 -4.88 8.53
C PRO A 170 13.58 -4.75 8.17
N LEU A 171 12.79 -4.14 9.07
CA LEU A 171 11.36 -3.91 8.88
C LEU A 171 11.09 -2.50 8.33
N ARG A 172 10.05 -2.39 7.50
CA ARG A 172 9.52 -1.12 7.00
C ARG A 172 8.05 -1.02 7.41
N ASN A 173 7.63 0.13 7.92
CA ASN A 173 6.21 0.41 8.12
C ASN A 173 5.59 0.73 6.77
N ALA A 174 4.44 0.12 6.49
CA ALA A 174 3.58 0.56 5.41
C ALA A 174 2.15 0.77 5.89
N THR A 175 1.46 1.70 5.27
CA THR A 175 0.08 2.04 5.58
C THR A 175 -0.77 1.69 4.38
N GLU A 176 -1.80 0.88 4.59
CA GLU A 176 -2.77 0.56 3.57
C GLU A 176 -3.51 1.83 3.13
N THR A 177 -3.68 2.02 1.83
CA THR A 177 -4.34 3.19 1.25
C THR A 177 -5.64 2.78 0.56
N ARG A 178 -6.30 3.70 -0.14
CA ARG A 178 -7.50 3.38 -0.91
C ARG A 178 -7.16 2.47 -2.10
N VAL A 179 -8.13 1.68 -2.53
CA VAL A 179 -8.01 0.89 -3.77
C VAL A 179 -8.02 1.84 -4.97
N HIS A 180 -7.08 1.63 -5.90
CA HIS A 180 -6.91 2.44 -7.12
C HIS A 180 -7.43 1.68 -8.34
N CYS A 181 -7.77 2.42 -9.40
CA CYS A 181 -7.97 1.79 -10.70
C CYS A 181 -6.62 1.34 -11.27
N LEU A 182 -6.58 0.23 -12.00
CA LEU A 182 -5.33 -0.31 -12.54
C LEU A 182 -4.64 0.65 -13.50
N TRP A 183 -5.38 1.49 -14.24
CA TRP A 183 -4.80 2.53 -15.10
C TRP A 183 -3.91 3.52 -14.36
N ASN A 184 -4.08 3.67 -13.03
CA ASN A 184 -3.18 4.48 -12.20
C ASN A 184 -1.75 3.93 -12.17
N HIS A 185 -1.52 2.70 -12.65
CA HIS A 185 -0.17 2.18 -12.76
C HIS A 185 0.63 2.98 -13.79
N LEU A 186 -0.01 3.48 -14.86
CA LEU A 186 0.62 4.12 -16.02
C LEU A 186 1.09 5.56 -15.79
N ILE A 187 0.73 6.18 -14.67
CA ILE A 187 0.82 7.63 -14.51
C ILE A 187 2.20 8.03 -14.00
N GLU A 188 2.82 8.95 -14.74
CA GLU A 188 3.79 9.91 -14.19
C GLU A 188 3.15 11.29 -14.27
N THR A 189 2.96 11.94 -13.12
CA THR A 189 2.33 13.25 -13.08
C THR A 189 2.79 14.02 -11.85
N ALA A 190 2.53 15.32 -11.84
CA ALA A 190 2.72 16.13 -10.65
C ALA A 190 1.69 17.26 -10.56
N SER A 191 1.39 17.69 -9.34
CA SER A 191 0.64 18.93 -9.11
C SER A 191 1.12 19.63 -7.84
N THR A 192 0.69 20.87 -7.64
CA THR A 192 0.92 21.59 -6.38
C THR A 192 0.24 20.91 -5.18
N ALA A 193 -0.88 20.22 -5.40
CA ALA A 193 -1.67 19.58 -4.36
C ALA A 193 -1.14 18.18 -3.99
N THR A 194 -0.78 17.39 -4.99
CA THR A 194 -0.40 15.98 -4.83
C THR A 194 1.11 15.78 -4.83
N GLY A 195 1.90 16.73 -5.35
CA GLY A 195 3.35 16.57 -5.54
C GLY A 195 3.68 15.64 -6.72
N SER A 196 4.91 15.14 -6.79
CA SER A 196 5.34 14.28 -7.91
C SER A 196 5.02 12.80 -7.69
N LEU A 197 4.57 12.14 -8.75
CA LEU A 197 4.36 10.70 -8.82
C LEU A 197 5.24 10.14 -9.94
N LEU A 198 6.21 9.29 -9.57
CA LEU A 198 7.21 8.72 -10.46
C LEU A 198 7.15 7.20 -10.44
N ILE A 199 7.24 6.54 -11.59
CA ILE A 199 7.26 5.07 -11.68
C ILE A 199 8.65 4.55 -11.29
N TRP A 200 8.82 4.17 -10.03
CA TRP A 200 10.08 3.69 -9.48
C TRP A 200 10.42 2.28 -9.94
N ASP A 201 9.44 1.37 -9.91
CA ASP A 201 9.57 0.03 -10.49
C ASP A 201 8.20 -0.48 -10.95
N THR A 202 8.19 -1.43 -11.89
CA THR A 202 6.97 -2.08 -12.36
C THR A 202 7.29 -3.42 -12.99
N GLY A 203 6.34 -4.34 -12.96
CA GLY A 203 6.49 -5.68 -13.51
C GLY A 203 5.35 -6.59 -13.09
N THR A 204 5.62 -7.89 -12.98
CA THR A 204 4.63 -8.86 -12.50
C THR A 204 4.97 -9.36 -11.11
N TYR A 205 3.95 -9.72 -10.33
CA TYR A 205 4.14 -10.35 -9.02
C TYR A 205 3.68 -11.81 -9.04
N VAL A 206 4.24 -12.61 -8.13
CA VAL A 206 3.79 -13.98 -7.84
C VAL A 206 3.58 -14.12 -6.35
N VAL A 207 2.42 -14.59 -5.93
CA VAL A 207 2.10 -14.88 -4.53
C VAL A 207 2.59 -16.27 -4.19
N LEU A 208 3.55 -16.33 -3.27
CA LEU A 208 4.17 -17.58 -2.84
C LEU A 208 3.33 -18.20 -1.72
N GLU A 209 3.16 -19.52 -1.78
CA GLU A 209 2.53 -20.26 -0.69
C GLU A 209 3.36 -20.07 0.60
N ARG A 210 2.65 -19.87 1.71
CA ARG A 210 3.27 -19.87 3.04
C ARG A 210 3.06 -21.25 3.63
N ARG A 211 4.16 -21.94 3.93
CA ARG A 211 4.12 -23.15 4.71
C ARG A 211 3.58 -22.83 6.11
N SER A 212 2.60 -23.61 6.57
CA SER A 212 2.10 -23.46 7.94
C SER A 212 3.21 -23.86 8.92
N LYS A 213 3.25 -23.22 10.09
CA LYS A 213 4.22 -23.59 11.15
C LYS A 213 4.05 -25.03 11.65
N HIS A 214 2.89 -25.63 11.39
CA HIS A 214 2.54 -26.99 11.79
C HIS A 214 2.70 -28.01 10.65
N ALA A 215 3.25 -27.60 9.49
CA ALA A 215 3.49 -28.52 8.40
C ALA A 215 4.68 -29.45 8.75
N PRO A 216 4.54 -30.78 8.62
CA PRO A 216 5.62 -31.73 8.91
C PRO A 216 6.85 -31.41 8.05
N ALA A 217 8.06 -31.62 8.58
CA ALA A 217 9.33 -31.38 7.86
C ALA A 217 9.35 -32.11 6.51
N VAL A 218 9.93 -31.48 5.47
CA VAL A 218 10.04 -32.11 4.14
C VAL A 218 11.37 -32.85 4.12
N ASP A 219 11.31 -34.14 3.79
CA ASP A 219 12.47 -35.00 3.62
C ASP A 219 13.22 -34.62 2.33
N PRO A 220 14.51 -34.23 2.39
CA PRO A 220 15.30 -33.88 1.21
C PRO A 220 15.49 -35.04 0.21
N GLU A 221 15.21 -36.29 0.57
CA GLU A 221 15.25 -37.44 -0.35
C GLU A 221 13.90 -37.79 -0.98
N SER A 222 12.81 -37.12 -0.60
CA SER A 222 11.54 -37.27 -1.30
C SER A 222 11.66 -36.61 -2.68
N GLN A 223 11.71 -37.44 -3.73
CA GLN A 223 11.58 -36.98 -5.12
C GLN A 223 10.43 -35.97 -5.21
N GLU A 224 10.63 -34.90 -5.98
CA GLU A 224 9.62 -33.95 -6.44
C GLU A 224 8.51 -34.70 -7.20
N THR A 225 7.70 -35.43 -6.46
CA THR A 225 6.35 -35.76 -6.85
C THR A 225 5.58 -34.48 -6.65
N ASP A 226 4.96 -34.00 -7.74
CA ASP A 226 4.13 -32.81 -7.80
C ASP A 226 3.48 -32.51 -6.44
N GLY A 227 3.92 -31.39 -5.87
CA GLY A 227 4.03 -31.20 -4.43
C GLY A 227 2.77 -31.50 -3.63
N GLY A 228 3.00 -31.85 -2.37
CA GLY A 228 1.99 -31.95 -1.30
C GLY A 228 1.26 -30.63 -1.00
N GLY A 229 0.59 -30.06 -2.00
CA GLY A 229 -0.34 -28.96 -1.90
C GLY A 229 -1.70 -29.49 -1.50
N GLY A 230 -1.93 -29.63 -0.20
CA GLY A 230 -3.22 -30.01 0.38
C GLY A 230 -4.37 -29.03 0.11
N THR A 231 -4.19 -28.03 -0.75
CA THR A 231 -5.23 -27.12 -1.21
C THR A 231 -4.91 -26.76 -2.66
N GLY A 232 -5.92 -26.52 -3.52
CA GLY A 232 -5.73 -26.21 -4.94
C GLY A 232 -4.99 -24.89 -5.27
N TRP A 233 -3.98 -24.49 -4.49
CA TRP A 233 -3.17 -23.27 -4.62
C TRP A 233 -2.57 -23.11 -6.01
N GLY A 234 -2.02 -24.17 -6.60
CA GLY A 234 -1.48 -24.16 -7.96
C GLY A 234 -2.52 -23.89 -9.05
N LYS A 235 -3.81 -24.09 -8.76
CA LYS A 235 -4.93 -23.83 -9.69
C LYS A 235 -5.47 -22.40 -9.59
N LEU A 236 -5.07 -21.65 -8.57
CA LEU A 236 -5.53 -20.29 -8.34
C LEU A 236 -4.77 -19.31 -9.20
N THR A 237 -5.47 -18.27 -9.63
CA THR A 237 -4.87 -17.07 -10.19
C THR A 237 -4.06 -16.31 -9.13
N GLU A 238 -3.12 -15.47 -9.55
CA GLU A 238 -2.36 -14.63 -8.62
C GLU A 238 -3.25 -13.64 -7.85
N GLN A 239 -4.38 -13.22 -8.44
CA GLN A 239 -5.38 -12.37 -7.79
C GLN A 239 -6.09 -13.12 -6.65
N GLU A 240 -6.47 -14.38 -6.86
CA GLU A 240 -7.10 -15.22 -5.84
C GLU A 240 -6.13 -15.59 -4.72
N LYS A 241 -4.87 -15.93 -5.07
CA LYS A 241 -3.81 -16.16 -4.08
C LYS A 241 -3.60 -14.91 -3.23
N LEU A 242 -3.56 -13.73 -3.86
CA LEU A 242 -3.42 -12.46 -3.16
C LEU A 242 -4.61 -12.19 -2.23
N ALA A 243 -5.84 -12.42 -2.69
CA ALA A 243 -7.04 -12.26 -1.87
C ALA A 243 -7.01 -13.16 -0.62
N ARG A 244 -6.61 -14.43 -0.77
CA ARG A 244 -6.46 -15.36 0.36
C ARG A 244 -5.35 -14.91 1.32
N ALA A 245 -4.17 -14.59 0.80
CA ALA A 245 -3.04 -14.13 1.60
C ALA A 245 -3.33 -12.81 2.34
N PHE A 246 -4.12 -11.93 1.71
CA PHE A 246 -4.61 -10.69 2.31
C PHE A 246 -5.61 -10.97 3.45
N ALA A 247 -6.57 -11.88 3.25
CA ALA A 247 -7.50 -12.32 4.28
C ALA A 247 -6.78 -12.98 5.48
N ASP A 248 -5.70 -13.73 5.19
CA ASP A 248 -4.80 -14.34 6.18
C ASP A 248 -3.85 -13.31 6.83
N ARG A 249 -3.85 -12.07 6.33
CA ARG A 249 -3.09 -10.91 6.81
C ARG A 249 -1.58 -11.07 6.74
N LYS A 250 -1.14 -11.99 5.87
CA LYS A 250 0.27 -12.38 5.68
C LYS A 250 0.47 -12.71 4.22
N ILE A 251 1.03 -11.75 3.48
CA ILE A 251 1.29 -11.85 2.06
C ILE A 251 2.78 -12.11 1.87
N ARG A 252 3.12 -13.17 1.14
CA ARG A 252 4.49 -13.47 0.72
C ARG A 252 4.52 -13.39 -0.80
N LEU A 253 5.32 -12.48 -1.36
CA LEU A 253 5.25 -12.14 -2.77
C LEU A 253 6.64 -12.02 -3.39
N ARG A 254 6.82 -12.59 -4.57
CA ARG A 254 7.98 -12.33 -5.44
C ARG A 254 7.62 -11.19 -6.38
N LEU A 255 8.51 -10.19 -6.49
CA LEU A 255 8.37 -9.10 -7.45
C LEU A 255 9.37 -9.29 -8.57
N ASP A 256 8.85 -9.43 -9.78
CA ASP A 256 9.63 -9.55 -11.01
C ASP A 256 9.55 -8.22 -11.79
N GLY A 257 10.16 -7.18 -11.21
CA GLY A 257 10.16 -5.80 -11.73
C GLY A 257 11.16 -5.53 -12.85
N ALA A 258 11.35 -4.27 -13.24
CA ALA A 258 12.41 -3.79 -14.13
C ALA A 258 13.65 -3.33 -13.34
N ARG A 259 13.45 -2.73 -12.16
CA ARG A 259 14.52 -2.22 -11.28
C ARG A 259 15.04 -3.27 -10.33
N LEU A 260 14.15 -3.96 -9.61
CA LEU A 260 14.52 -4.83 -8.49
C LEU A 260 15.45 -6.00 -8.89
N PRO A 261 16.32 -6.46 -7.97
CA PRO A 261 17.16 -7.64 -8.19
C PRO A 261 16.31 -8.89 -8.37
N ARG A 262 16.90 -9.94 -8.96
CA ARG A 262 16.23 -11.24 -9.10
C ARG A 262 17.02 -12.34 -8.38
N PRO A 263 16.36 -13.20 -7.58
CA PRO A 263 14.98 -13.06 -7.08
C PRO A 263 14.86 -11.91 -6.04
N TYR A 264 13.68 -11.28 -5.95
CA TYR A 264 13.30 -10.36 -4.87
C TYR A 264 11.97 -10.78 -4.24
N VAL A 265 12.01 -11.22 -2.99
CA VAL A 265 10.83 -11.72 -2.28
C VAL A 265 10.57 -10.88 -1.03
N LEU A 266 9.33 -10.43 -0.91
CA LEU A 266 8.85 -9.50 0.10
C LEU A 266 7.73 -10.16 0.93
N ASN A 267 7.75 -9.94 2.24
CA ASN A 267 6.69 -10.31 3.15
C ASN A 267 5.97 -9.05 3.65
N LEU A 268 4.63 -9.04 3.55
CA LEU A 268 3.75 -8.05 4.14
C LEU A 268 2.92 -8.74 5.24
N ARG A 269 2.87 -8.16 6.43
CA ARG A 269 2.00 -8.63 7.52
C ARG A 269 1.39 -7.48 8.30
N LEU A 270 0.22 -7.68 8.89
CA LEU A 270 -0.32 -6.70 9.84
C LEU A 270 0.56 -6.55 11.08
N THR A 271 0.48 -5.39 11.73
CA THR A 271 1.06 -5.20 13.07
C THR A 271 0.39 -6.13 14.09
N LYS A 272 1.04 -6.37 15.23
CA LYS A 272 0.49 -7.23 16.29
C LYS A 272 -0.91 -6.75 16.71
N ASP A 273 -1.06 -5.44 16.89
CA ASP A 273 -2.33 -4.82 17.32
C ASP A 273 -3.42 -4.94 16.24
N GLU A 274 -3.09 -4.67 14.98
CA GLU A 274 -4.05 -4.78 13.86
C GLU A 274 -4.46 -6.24 13.61
N ASP A 275 -3.53 -7.19 13.72
CA ASP A 275 -3.84 -8.61 13.60
C ASP A 275 -4.71 -9.09 14.77
N ALA A 276 -4.37 -8.71 16.01
CA ALA A 276 -5.16 -9.05 17.18
C ALA A 276 -6.59 -8.48 17.07
N ALA A 277 -6.71 -7.18 16.80
CA ALA A 277 -8.00 -6.52 16.62
C ALA A 277 -8.82 -7.19 15.51
N GLY A 278 -8.19 -7.50 14.37
CA GLY A 278 -8.86 -8.22 13.30
C GLY A 278 -9.29 -9.63 13.70
N ARG A 279 -8.49 -10.39 14.47
CA ARG A 279 -8.80 -11.80 14.79
C ARG A 279 -9.96 -11.86 15.77
N SER A 280 -9.94 -11.00 16.78
CA SER A 280 -11.05 -10.81 17.70
C SER A 280 -12.34 -10.44 16.95
N LYS A 281 -12.28 -9.55 15.94
CA LYS A 281 -13.43 -9.26 15.07
C LYS A 281 -13.94 -10.48 14.30
N ALA A 282 -13.04 -11.24 13.65
CA ALA A 282 -13.43 -12.41 12.86
C ALA A 282 -14.08 -13.51 13.73
N GLN A 283 -13.51 -13.80 14.89
CA GLN A 283 -14.07 -14.77 15.85
C GLN A 283 -15.47 -14.34 16.32
N ARG A 284 -15.68 -13.04 16.58
CA ARG A 284 -17.00 -12.49 16.95
C ARG A 284 -18.04 -12.67 15.85
N SER A 285 -17.67 -12.42 14.58
CA SER A 285 -18.59 -12.63 13.45
C SER A 285 -18.94 -14.10 13.21
N ALA A 286 -18.01 -15.02 13.50
CA ALA A 286 -18.22 -16.45 13.32
C ALA A 286 -19.09 -17.08 14.42
N GLN A 287 -19.10 -16.50 15.62
CA GLN A 287 -19.87 -17.06 16.74
C GLN A 287 -21.38 -16.79 16.66
N GLY A 288 -21.83 -15.90 15.76
CA GLY A 288 -23.25 -15.55 15.60
C GLY A 288 -23.83 -14.91 16.86
N THR A 289 -24.69 -13.90 16.70
CA THR A 289 -25.50 -13.47 17.84
C THR A 289 -26.34 -14.66 18.30
N PRO A 290 -26.34 -15.03 19.61
CA PRO A 290 -27.28 -16.02 20.10
C PRO A 290 -28.66 -15.44 19.88
N ARG A 291 -29.33 -15.94 18.84
CA ARG A 291 -30.67 -15.52 18.43
C ARG A 291 -31.55 -15.69 19.65
N ARG A 292 -31.87 -14.57 20.29
CA ARG A 292 -32.61 -14.49 21.56
C ARG A 292 -33.93 -15.24 21.35
N ARG A 293 -33.96 -16.53 21.71
CA ARG A 293 -35.19 -17.31 21.70
C ARG A 293 -36.14 -16.54 22.61
N ARG A 294 -37.22 -16.01 22.03
CA ARG A 294 -38.31 -15.38 22.76
C ARG A 294 -38.63 -16.26 23.98
N PRO A 295 -38.59 -15.73 25.22
CA PRO A 295 -39.05 -16.51 26.36
C PRO A 295 -40.53 -16.79 26.13
N ARG A 296 -40.87 -18.07 25.92
CA ARG A 296 -42.24 -18.53 26.12
C ARG A 296 -42.44 -18.57 27.64
N ALA A 297 -43.55 -18.00 28.09
CA ALA A 297 -43.92 -17.86 29.50
C ALA A 297 -43.80 -19.19 30.28
N PRO A 298 -43.54 -19.14 31.59
CA PRO A 298 -43.24 -20.32 32.38
C PRO A 298 -44.53 -21.06 32.77
N LEU A 299 -44.49 -22.38 32.65
CA LEU A 299 -45.36 -23.29 33.41
C LEU A 299 -44.43 -24.18 34.25
N SER A 300 -44.73 -24.18 35.55
CA SER A 300 -44.37 -25.13 36.62
C SER A 300 -44.22 -26.59 36.13
N GLU A 301 -43.46 -27.51 36.73
CA GLU A 301 -43.04 -27.72 38.12
C GLU A 301 -41.98 -28.84 38.17
N THR A 302 -41.11 -28.79 39.18
CA THR A 302 -40.53 -29.88 39.99
C THR A 302 -39.93 -31.14 39.35
N SER A 303 -38.61 -31.33 39.50
CA SER A 303 -38.02 -32.48 40.23
C SER A 303 -36.49 -32.34 40.42
N LYS A 304 -36.04 -32.80 41.59
CA LYS A 304 -34.71 -32.62 42.19
C LYS A 304 -33.68 -33.68 41.74
N THR A 305 -32.41 -33.33 41.94
CA THR A 305 -31.23 -34.17 42.32
C THR A 305 -30.49 -34.93 41.21
N MET A 306 -29.24 -34.54 40.93
CA MET A 306 -28.03 -35.16 41.53
C MET A 306 -26.75 -34.44 41.07
N VAL A 307 -25.88 -34.19 42.05
CA VAL A 307 -24.50 -33.74 41.89
C VAL A 307 -23.64 -34.97 41.64
N VAL A 308 -22.82 -34.94 40.58
CA VAL A 308 -21.59 -35.75 40.51
C VAL A 308 -20.49 -34.92 39.90
N THR A 309 -19.43 -34.78 40.69
CA THR A 309 -18.14 -34.16 40.40
C THR A 309 -17.26 -35.04 39.51
N SER A 310 -16.58 -34.43 38.54
CA SER A 310 -15.22 -34.76 38.02
C SER A 310 -14.86 -33.68 37.00
N SER A 311 -13.93 -32.76 37.28
CA SER A 311 -12.49 -32.82 36.95
C SER A 311 -12.23 -33.11 35.46
N SER A 312 -11.38 -32.46 34.68
CA SER A 312 -10.45 -31.33 34.78
C SER A 312 -9.59 -31.46 33.51
N SER A 313 -9.36 -30.40 32.74
CA SER A 313 -8.09 -30.18 32.01
C SER A 313 -8.13 -28.84 31.28
N GLY A 314 -7.89 -27.77 32.03
CA GLY A 314 -7.25 -26.60 31.45
C GLY A 314 -5.78 -26.93 31.25
N SER A 315 -5.31 -27.02 30.01
CA SER A 315 -3.89 -26.86 29.73
C SER A 315 -3.68 -25.41 29.29
N SER A 316 -3.20 -24.64 30.25
CA SER A 316 -2.31 -23.52 30.01
C SER A 316 -0.99 -24.10 29.53
N ASP A 317 -0.64 -23.85 28.27
CA ASP A 317 0.69 -24.13 27.75
C ASP A 317 1.35 -22.81 27.35
N GLU A 318 2.32 -22.47 28.18
CA GLU A 318 3.30 -21.42 28.00
C GLU A 318 4.17 -21.66 26.76
N GLU A 319 4.50 -20.55 26.09
CA GLU A 319 5.85 -20.20 25.63
C GLU A 319 6.73 -21.35 25.08
N GLY A 320 6.67 -21.53 23.76
CA GLY A 320 7.71 -22.14 22.95
C GLY A 320 8.08 -21.22 21.80
N ALA A 321 8.58 -20.03 22.12
CA ALA A 321 9.12 -19.09 21.15
C ALA A 321 10.32 -19.73 20.44
N ILE A 322 10.13 -20.14 19.17
CA ILE A 322 11.26 -20.46 18.30
C ILE A 322 12.00 -19.15 18.05
N ASP A 323 13.21 -19.15 18.59
CA ASP A 323 14.18 -18.08 18.62
C ASP A 323 14.53 -17.57 17.21
N MET A 324 13.88 -16.46 16.82
CA MET A 324 14.47 -15.55 15.85
C MET A 324 15.19 -14.48 16.67
N GLU A 325 16.37 -14.84 17.16
CA GLU A 325 17.31 -13.94 17.84
C GLU A 325 17.46 -12.65 17.01
N GLY A 326 17.03 -11.53 17.61
CA GLY A 326 17.12 -10.20 17.01
C GLY A 326 15.84 -9.36 17.01
N GLU A 327 14.77 -9.73 17.73
CA GLU A 327 13.73 -8.75 18.10
C GLU A 327 14.30 -7.78 19.15
N GLU A 328 15.04 -6.75 18.71
CA GLU A 328 15.22 -5.56 19.52
C GLU A 328 13.82 -5.05 19.90
N LYS A 329 13.55 -5.09 21.20
CA LYS A 329 12.37 -4.54 21.85
C LYS A 329 12.32 -3.03 21.58
N TYR A 330 11.78 -2.65 20.43
CA TYR A 330 11.32 -1.28 20.22
C TYR A 330 10.17 -1.06 21.20
N LYS A 331 10.51 -0.39 22.32
CA LYS A 331 9.52 0.21 23.21
C LYS A 331 8.80 1.28 22.38
N ASP A 332 7.67 0.92 21.80
CA ASP A 332 6.67 1.92 21.46
C ASP A 332 6.29 2.61 22.77
N GLY A 333 6.46 3.93 22.83
CA GLY A 333 6.14 4.75 23.99
C GLY A 333 4.65 4.83 24.29
N SER A 334 3.81 4.05 23.61
CA SER A 334 2.38 3.89 23.90
C SER A 334 2.14 2.68 24.81
N GLY A 335 2.48 2.81 26.09
CA GLY A 335 1.83 2.01 27.14
C GLY A 335 0.41 2.53 27.36
N ALA A 336 -0.50 2.28 26.42
CA ALA A 336 -1.94 2.41 26.67
C ALA A 336 -2.42 1.10 27.31
N PRO A 337 -3.24 1.14 28.38
CA PRO A 337 -3.65 -0.07 29.07
C PRO A 337 -4.55 -0.88 28.14
N ALA A 338 -4.11 -2.09 27.81
CA ALA A 338 -5.00 -3.13 27.33
C ALA A 338 -5.95 -3.49 28.48
N GLY A 339 -7.10 -2.81 28.57
CA GLY A 339 -8.05 -2.97 29.67
C GLY A 339 -9.48 -2.76 29.22
N ASN A 340 -10.22 -3.86 29.05
CA ASN A 340 -11.63 -4.06 29.38
C ASN A 340 -12.80 -3.18 28.86
N ASP A 341 -12.61 -2.11 28.08
CA ASP A 341 -13.76 -1.25 27.72
C ASP A 341 -14.70 -1.81 26.61
N GLU A 342 -14.32 -2.90 25.89
CA GLU A 342 -15.18 -3.47 24.83
C GLU A 342 -16.22 -4.50 25.32
N ALA A 343 -16.13 -4.95 26.58
CA ALA A 343 -17.05 -5.93 27.14
C ALA A 343 -18.44 -5.34 27.48
N GLU A 344 -18.57 -4.01 27.50
CA GLU A 344 -19.82 -3.30 27.83
C GLU A 344 -20.56 -2.71 26.61
N LEU A 345 -20.08 -2.96 25.38
CA LEU A 345 -20.77 -2.44 24.18
C LEU A 345 -22.10 -3.18 23.96
N SER A 346 -23.18 -2.41 23.96
CA SER A 346 -24.53 -2.89 23.67
C SER A 346 -24.59 -3.56 22.29
N ALA A 347 -25.46 -4.55 22.12
CA ALA A 347 -25.66 -5.23 20.83
C ALA A 347 -25.95 -4.26 19.67
N MET A 348 -26.59 -3.13 19.95
CA MET A 348 -26.88 -2.06 18.98
C MET A 348 -25.63 -1.27 18.59
N GLU A 349 -24.75 -0.97 19.54
CA GLU A 349 -23.49 -0.25 19.27
C GLU A 349 -22.51 -1.14 18.48
N ARG A 350 -22.57 -2.46 18.73
CA ARG A 350 -21.86 -3.46 17.95
C ARG A 350 -22.33 -3.53 16.50
N GLU A 351 -23.63 -3.56 16.28
CA GLU A 351 -24.24 -3.55 14.94
C GLU A 351 -23.86 -2.27 14.18
N LEU A 352 -23.89 -1.11 14.84
CA LEU A 352 -23.49 0.16 14.24
C LEU A 352 -22.03 0.16 13.77
N ARG A 353 -21.11 -0.37 14.58
CA ARG A 353 -19.68 -0.45 14.23
C ARG A 353 -19.39 -1.44 13.11
N GLU A 354 -20.13 -2.54 13.02
CA GLU A 354 -20.04 -3.49 11.90
C GLU A 354 -20.53 -2.87 10.59
N LEU A 355 -21.61 -2.08 10.64
CA LEU A 355 -22.10 -1.31 9.50
C LEU A 355 -21.10 -0.23 9.08
N GLU A 356 -20.48 0.48 10.02
CA GLU A 356 -19.41 1.45 9.74
C GLU A 356 -18.20 0.78 9.07
N ASP A 357 -17.74 -0.36 9.58
CA ASP A 357 -16.63 -1.11 8.97
C ASP A 357 -17.00 -1.63 7.56
N ALA A 358 -18.23 -2.08 7.35
CA ALA A 358 -18.73 -2.49 6.03
C ALA A 358 -18.78 -1.30 5.07
N GLU A 359 -19.23 -0.14 5.56
CA GLU A 359 -19.26 1.10 4.81
C GLU A 359 -17.85 1.59 4.45
N VAL A 360 -16.89 1.49 5.36
CA VAL A 360 -15.48 1.78 5.09
C VAL A 360 -14.97 0.87 3.98
N ARG A 361 -15.21 -0.45 4.05
CA ARG A 361 -14.79 -1.37 2.96
C ARG A 361 -15.46 -1.03 1.63
N ARG A 362 -16.74 -0.70 1.65
CA ARG A 362 -17.52 -0.31 0.46
C ARG A 362 -17.03 0.98 -0.18
N THR A 363 -16.56 1.93 0.64
CA THR A 363 -16.12 3.27 0.20
C THR A 363 -14.60 3.40 0.07
N ASN A 364 -13.81 2.37 0.44
CA ASN A 364 -12.35 2.37 0.37
C ASN A 364 -11.81 2.13 -1.07
N ALA A 365 -12.37 2.83 -2.04
CA ALA A 365 -11.96 2.76 -3.44
C ALA A 365 -12.09 4.15 -4.07
N TYR A 366 -11.13 4.52 -4.92
CA TYR A 366 -11.29 5.69 -5.79
C TYR A 366 -12.40 5.45 -6.83
N PRO A 367 -13.01 6.52 -7.37
CA PRO A 367 -13.98 6.39 -8.44
C PRO A 367 -13.45 5.53 -9.59
N GLY A 368 -14.23 4.52 -10.01
CA GLY A 368 -13.86 3.55 -11.05
C GLY A 368 -13.13 2.29 -10.55
N ALA A 369 -12.69 2.26 -9.29
CA ALA A 369 -12.03 1.11 -8.68
C ALA A 369 -13.02 0.25 -7.88
N SER A 370 -12.73 -1.05 -7.76
CA SER A 370 -13.52 -2.02 -7.01
C SER A 370 -12.69 -2.72 -5.93
N ASN A 371 -13.12 -2.62 -4.68
CA ASN A 371 -12.46 -3.23 -3.54
C ASN A 371 -12.92 -4.69 -3.35
N THR A 372 -12.31 -5.62 -4.09
CA THR A 372 -12.66 -7.06 -4.05
C THR A 372 -11.99 -7.83 -2.91
N ILE A 373 -10.97 -7.27 -2.28
CA ILE A 373 -10.17 -7.96 -1.25
C ILE A 373 -10.49 -7.52 0.18
N GLY A 374 -11.44 -6.59 0.36
CA GLY A 374 -11.82 -6.08 1.68
C GLY A 374 -10.77 -5.15 2.30
N SER A 375 -10.06 -4.40 1.45
CA SER A 375 -9.08 -3.40 1.85
C SER A 375 -9.70 -2.30 2.71
N VAL A 376 -8.97 -1.79 3.70
CA VAL A 376 -9.33 -0.69 4.59
C VAL A 376 -8.15 0.30 4.68
N HIS A 377 -8.37 1.56 4.27
CA HIS A 377 -7.36 2.60 4.38
C HIS A 377 -6.91 2.83 5.82
N GLN A 378 -5.66 3.24 5.99
CA GLN A 378 -4.97 3.55 7.24
C GLN A 378 -4.65 2.34 8.12
N ARG A 379 -4.91 1.11 7.66
CA ARG A 379 -4.46 -0.10 8.35
C ARG A 379 -2.94 -0.24 8.27
N LYS A 380 -2.30 -0.58 9.40
CA LYS A 380 -0.83 -0.65 9.49
C LYS A 380 -0.29 -2.05 9.15
N TRP A 381 0.74 -2.07 8.31
CA TRP A 381 1.46 -3.26 7.87
C TRP A 381 2.96 -3.11 8.13
N PHE A 382 3.65 -4.24 8.26
CA PHE A 382 5.10 -4.36 8.21
C PHE A 382 5.52 -5.05 6.93
N LEU A 383 6.57 -4.50 6.31
CA LEU A 383 7.26 -5.06 5.16
C LEU A 383 8.65 -5.55 5.57
N SER A 384 9.05 -6.71 5.07
CA SER A 384 10.40 -7.27 5.26
C SER A 384 10.82 -8.10 4.06
N MET A 385 12.10 -8.06 3.72
CA MET A 385 12.67 -8.95 2.70
C MET A 385 12.72 -10.39 3.24
N ASP A 386 12.23 -11.35 2.45
CA ASP A 386 12.49 -12.77 2.66
C ASP A 386 13.92 -13.07 2.21
N ARG A 387 14.86 -13.10 3.15
CA ARG A 387 16.29 -13.20 2.84
C ARG A 387 16.62 -14.51 2.14
N GLU A 388 16.09 -15.63 2.62
CA GLU A 388 16.34 -16.95 2.05
C GLU A 388 15.80 -17.04 0.63
N ALA A 389 14.54 -16.66 0.41
CA ALA A 389 13.93 -16.68 -0.92
C ALA A 389 14.48 -15.61 -1.86
N SER A 390 15.18 -14.60 -1.33
CA SER A 390 15.96 -13.62 -2.11
C SER A 390 17.40 -14.07 -2.38
N GLY A 391 17.75 -15.30 -2.03
CA GLY A 391 19.04 -15.93 -2.35
C GLY A 391 20.14 -15.72 -1.30
N PHE A 392 19.79 -15.34 -0.07
CA PHE A 392 20.75 -15.22 1.03
C PHE A 392 20.76 -16.46 1.91
N VAL A 393 21.94 -16.77 2.45
CA VAL A 393 22.17 -17.81 3.45
C VAL A 393 22.73 -17.19 4.73
N LYS A 394 22.41 -17.79 5.88
CA LYS A 394 22.99 -17.40 7.16
C LYS A 394 24.41 -17.94 7.24
N THR A 395 25.39 -17.05 7.37
CA THR A 395 26.79 -17.39 7.67
C THR A 395 27.13 -16.89 9.06
N ARG A 396 27.77 -17.73 9.88
CA ARG A 396 28.31 -17.32 11.18
C ARG A 396 29.72 -16.77 10.98
N LYS A 397 29.90 -15.47 11.24
CA LYS A 397 31.22 -14.81 11.23
C LYS A 397 31.56 -14.38 12.66
N GLY A 398 32.36 -15.20 13.34
CA GLY A 398 32.64 -15.06 14.77
C GLY A 398 31.36 -15.20 15.62
N ASN A 399 31.06 -14.18 16.42
CA ASN A 399 29.86 -14.14 17.26
C ASN A 399 28.63 -13.50 16.59
N ARG A 400 28.70 -13.15 15.30
CA ARG A 400 27.58 -12.50 14.58
C ARG A 400 27.08 -13.39 13.45
N VAL A 401 25.76 -13.44 13.30
CA VAL A 401 25.09 -14.03 12.13
C VAL A 401 24.99 -12.94 11.06
N VAL A 402 25.55 -13.21 9.89
CA VAL A 402 25.53 -12.33 8.73
C VAL A 402 24.82 -13.06 7.59
N TRP A 403 23.99 -12.34 6.85
CA TRP A 403 23.35 -12.86 5.65
C TRP A 403 24.22 -12.59 4.43
N GLU A 404 24.59 -13.65 3.74
CA GLU A 404 25.46 -13.59 2.57
C GLU A 404 24.74 -14.17 1.37
N LYS A 405 24.96 -13.59 0.20
CA LYS A 405 24.37 -14.12 -1.03
C LYS A 405 24.98 -15.50 -1.32
N LYS A 406 24.16 -16.52 -1.58
CA LYS A 406 24.64 -17.85 -1.96
C LYS A 406 25.38 -17.72 -3.29
N ILE A 407 26.72 -17.78 -3.25
CA ILE A 407 27.56 -17.81 -4.45
C ILE A 407 27.45 -19.23 -5.02
N GLY A 408 26.90 -19.38 -6.23
CA GLY A 408 27.06 -20.62 -7.02
C GLY A 408 25.81 -21.43 -7.39
N GLU A 409 24.58 -21.02 -7.08
CA GLU A 409 23.38 -21.81 -7.45
C GLU A 409 22.33 -21.07 -8.30
N TYR A 410 22.43 -19.74 -8.42
CA TYR A 410 21.53 -18.90 -9.23
C TYR A 410 22.24 -18.00 -10.24
N THR A 411 23.46 -18.34 -10.66
CA THR A 411 23.76 -18.15 -12.10
C THR A 411 22.98 -19.23 -12.85
N LEU A 412 21.65 -19.12 -12.81
CA LEU A 412 20.86 -19.58 -13.93
C LEU A 412 21.52 -18.88 -15.12
N LYS A 413 22.21 -19.67 -15.97
CA LYS A 413 22.40 -19.27 -17.37
C LYS A 413 21.07 -18.64 -17.78
N PRO A 414 21.03 -17.46 -18.41
CA PRO A 414 19.78 -16.80 -18.81
C PRO A 414 18.97 -17.78 -19.66
N ARG A 415 18.13 -18.56 -18.98
CA ARG A 415 17.18 -19.51 -19.51
C ARG A 415 15.82 -18.98 -19.10
N ASP A 416 15.66 -17.72 -19.43
CA ASP A 416 14.55 -17.16 -20.16
C ASP A 416 15.08 -15.84 -20.70
N ASN A 417 15.76 -15.95 -21.84
CA ASN A 417 15.50 -15.01 -22.91
C ASN A 417 13.98 -15.07 -23.16
N ILE A 418 13.19 -14.39 -22.31
CA ILE A 418 12.06 -13.65 -22.85
C ILE A 418 12.76 -12.64 -23.74
N VAL A 419 12.93 -13.07 -24.99
CA VAL A 419 13.11 -12.18 -26.10
C VAL A 419 11.87 -11.31 -26.06
N ASP A 420 11.93 -10.20 -25.33
CA ASP A 420 11.28 -9.01 -25.82
C ASP A 420 11.79 -8.91 -27.25
N GLY A 421 10.88 -8.91 -28.23
CA GLY A 421 11.16 -8.99 -29.68
C GLY A 421 12.02 -7.87 -30.24
N ASN A 422 12.85 -7.23 -29.43
CA ASN A 422 13.80 -6.20 -29.75
C ASN A 422 15.05 -6.39 -28.84
N GLY A 423 16.03 -7.14 -29.32
CA GLY A 423 17.21 -7.58 -28.57
C GLY A 423 18.06 -6.45 -27.97
N SER A 424 17.78 -6.07 -26.73
CA SER A 424 18.64 -5.21 -25.93
C SER A 424 18.97 -5.90 -24.60
N GLU A 425 20.25 -6.18 -24.39
CA GLU A 425 20.83 -6.66 -23.13
C GLU A 425 20.67 -5.60 -22.01
N SER A 426 19.49 -5.49 -21.41
CA SER A 426 19.26 -4.55 -20.31
C SER A 426 19.45 -5.24 -18.95
N SER A 427 20.69 -5.39 -18.47
CA SER A 427 20.92 -5.80 -17.08
C SER A 427 21.29 -4.65 -16.15
N GLY A 428 20.76 -3.44 -16.40
CA GLY A 428 20.83 -2.28 -15.49
C GLY A 428 20.01 -2.43 -14.20
N ARG A 429 19.69 -3.67 -13.79
CA ARG A 429 18.98 -3.96 -12.54
C ARG A 429 19.87 -3.67 -11.36
N ILE A 430 19.29 -3.20 -10.26
CA ILE A 430 20.04 -2.98 -9.04
C ILE A 430 20.44 -4.33 -8.43
N SER A 431 21.65 -4.42 -7.90
CA SER A 431 22.16 -5.58 -7.15
C SER A 431 21.99 -5.39 -5.65
N TYR A 432 21.98 -6.49 -4.89
CA TYR A 432 22.08 -6.40 -3.43
C TYR A 432 23.51 -6.04 -2.97
N PRO A 433 23.67 -5.32 -1.85
CA PRO A 433 22.62 -4.55 -1.20
C PRO A 433 22.24 -3.33 -2.03
N PHE A 434 20.98 -2.89 -1.92
CA PHE A 434 20.54 -1.61 -2.50
C PHE A 434 19.81 -0.77 -1.46
N TYR A 435 19.76 0.54 -1.71
CA TYR A 435 19.12 1.52 -0.83
C TYR A 435 18.19 2.41 -1.65
N VAL A 436 17.02 2.68 -1.09
CA VAL A 436 16.08 3.67 -1.62
C VAL A 436 16.49 5.04 -1.09
N ARG A 437 16.93 5.93 -2.00
CA ARG A 437 17.68 7.16 -1.70
C ARG A 437 16.83 8.44 -1.69
N GLY A 438 15.63 8.41 -2.26
CA GLY A 438 14.69 9.55 -2.22
C GLY A 438 14.58 10.35 -3.53
N PRO A 439 13.80 11.44 -3.55
CA PRO A 439 13.38 12.14 -4.78
C PRO A 439 14.54 12.76 -5.55
N GLU A 440 15.63 13.08 -4.85
CA GLU A 440 16.84 13.67 -5.43
C GLU A 440 17.69 12.66 -6.23
N PHE A 441 17.44 11.35 -6.08
CA PHE A 441 18.28 10.29 -6.63
C PHE A 441 17.50 9.30 -7.48
N GLU A 442 16.25 9.01 -7.12
CA GLU A 442 15.48 7.99 -7.82
C GLU A 442 14.91 8.52 -9.12
N ARG A 443 15.16 7.75 -10.19
CA ARG A 443 14.68 8.04 -11.54
C ARG A 443 13.58 7.09 -11.96
N SER A 444 12.75 7.49 -12.90
CA SER A 444 11.76 6.60 -13.52
C SER A 444 12.45 5.46 -14.27
N VAL A 445 11.91 4.24 -14.19
CA VAL A 445 12.33 3.11 -15.06
C VAL A 445 11.82 3.22 -16.49
N ILE A 446 10.89 4.14 -16.76
CA ILE A 446 10.29 4.32 -18.09
C ILE A 446 10.95 5.51 -18.79
N THR A 447 10.97 6.66 -18.11
CA THR A 447 11.38 7.94 -18.71
C THR A 447 12.78 8.38 -18.29
N GLY A 448 13.39 7.78 -17.27
CA GLY A 448 14.70 8.19 -16.74
C GLY A 448 14.70 9.52 -15.99
N ARG A 449 13.54 10.19 -15.89
CA ARG A 449 13.34 11.47 -15.21
C ARG A 449 13.37 11.35 -13.69
N LEU A 450 13.75 12.43 -13.01
CA LEU A 450 13.53 12.63 -11.57
C LEU A 450 12.12 13.15 -11.31
N GLY A 451 11.65 13.05 -10.06
CA GLY A 451 10.37 13.67 -9.66
C GLY A 451 10.34 15.19 -9.89
N ASN A 452 11.49 15.87 -9.80
CA ASN A 452 11.61 17.30 -10.08
C ASN A 452 11.44 17.64 -11.57
N ASP A 453 11.86 16.75 -12.47
CA ASP A 453 11.64 16.91 -13.90
C ASP A 453 10.14 16.82 -14.21
N ILE A 454 9.45 15.85 -13.60
CA ILE A 454 7.98 15.69 -13.73
C ILE A 454 7.24 16.94 -13.19
N LEU A 455 7.67 17.49 -12.05
CA LEU A 455 7.13 18.76 -11.53
C LEU A 455 7.30 19.91 -12.53
N SER A 456 8.47 19.98 -13.17
CA SER A 456 8.80 21.05 -14.13
C SER A 456 7.96 20.93 -15.40
N ASP A 457 7.78 19.71 -15.91
CA ASP A 457 6.96 19.41 -17.10
C ASP A 457 5.48 19.78 -16.87
N GLU A 458 5.00 19.63 -15.64
CA GLU A 458 3.64 19.98 -15.21
C GLU A 458 3.51 21.47 -14.81
N GLY A 459 4.56 22.29 -14.99
CA GLY A 459 4.54 23.72 -14.69
C GLY A 459 4.56 24.08 -13.19
N VAL A 460 4.90 23.13 -12.31
CA VAL A 460 4.89 23.32 -10.86
C VAL A 460 6.18 24.02 -10.41
N THR A 461 6.13 25.35 -10.26
CA THR A 461 7.32 26.18 -9.98
C THR A 461 7.59 26.45 -8.48
N ARG A 462 6.61 26.21 -7.60
CA ARG A 462 6.70 26.53 -6.16
C ARG A 462 6.46 25.32 -5.26
N PHE A 463 6.83 24.14 -5.75
CA PHE A 463 6.73 22.93 -4.97
C PHE A 463 7.65 23.02 -3.74
N VAL A 464 7.10 22.81 -2.55
CA VAL A 464 7.88 22.75 -1.31
C VAL A 464 7.76 21.34 -0.75
N ASN A 465 8.85 20.60 -0.87
CA ASN A 465 8.94 19.26 -0.31
C ASN A 465 8.88 19.27 1.22
N ARG A 466 8.29 18.23 1.79
CA ARG A 466 8.32 18.04 3.24
C ARG A 466 9.74 17.68 3.67
N LYS A 467 10.37 18.57 4.43
CA LYS A 467 11.71 18.34 4.99
C LYS A 467 11.73 17.22 6.03
N GLY A 468 12.90 16.59 6.17
CA GLY A 468 13.21 15.64 7.25
C GLY A 468 13.11 14.16 6.86
N TRP A 469 12.72 13.85 5.62
CA TRP A 469 12.84 12.50 5.09
C TRP A 469 14.33 12.15 4.91
N ARG A 470 14.73 10.95 5.33
CA ARG A 470 16.08 10.42 5.15
C ARG A 470 16.02 8.95 4.75
N PRO A 471 16.88 8.52 3.82
CA PRO A 471 16.92 7.12 3.40
C PRO A 471 17.37 6.24 4.57
N VAL A 472 16.92 4.97 4.54
CA VAL A 472 17.41 3.96 5.47
C VAL A 472 18.64 3.31 4.85
N VAL A 473 19.79 3.85 5.23
CA VAL A 473 21.12 3.31 4.93
C VAL A 473 21.74 2.75 6.22
N ASN A 474 22.71 1.84 6.08
CA ASN A 474 23.36 1.23 7.23
C ASN A 474 24.28 2.18 7.99
#